data_AF-A0A5N6S4R6-F1
#
_entry.id   AF-A0A5N6S4R6-F1
#
_cell.length_a   1.000
_cell.length_b   1.000
_cell.length_c   1.000
_cell.angle_alpha   90.00
_cell.angle_beta   90.00
_cell.angle_gamma   90.00
#
_symmetry.space_group_name_H-M   'P 1'
#
loop_
_entity.id
_entity.type
_entity.pdbx_description
1 polymer ?
#
loop_
_entity_poly.entity_id
_entity_poly.type
_entity_poly.pdbx_seq_one_letter_code
_entity_poly.pdbx_strand_id
1 'polypeptide(L)'
;MALLSPGNLHAICKLQIPQIGGILARQKAPHGTYSAYRRHLREHSEPCEACKAARKAYNKEHSPSRHGDKPASRDPRPARAPEHPEMSASGFFDAHLELEKTLTLIDQAVHEGLKDDPSKLGTLLKTRAEVVDRLASLSDHTTGEDDPFDALFDESRDVVRSGTPKHRETS
;
A
#
# COMPACT_ATOMS: atom_id res chain seq x y z
N MET A 1 27.53 -35.55 -4.19
CA MET A 1 26.99 -34.31 -3.59
C MET A 1 27.40 -33.14 -4.47
N ALA A 2 26.52 -32.70 -5.38
CA ALA A 2 26.80 -31.62 -6.31
C ALA A 2 26.15 -30.33 -5.79
N LEU A 3 26.98 -29.33 -5.53
CA LEU A 3 26.58 -27.99 -5.06
C LEU A 3 26.04 -27.21 -6.26
N LEU A 4 24.73 -26.92 -6.26
CA LEU A 4 24.07 -26.06 -7.24
C LEU A 4 24.31 -24.59 -6.84
N SER A 5 25.00 -23.85 -7.71
CA SER A 5 25.27 -22.41 -7.55
C SER A 5 24.00 -21.56 -7.72
N PRO A 6 23.73 -20.58 -6.83
CA PRO A 6 22.66 -19.61 -6.99
C PRO A 6 23.11 -18.51 -7.96
N GLY A 7 22.91 -18.73 -9.24
CA GLY A 7 23.16 -17.74 -10.28
C GLY A 7 21.90 -17.47 -11.08
N ASN A 8 21.49 -16.21 -11.15
CA ASN A 8 20.69 -15.60 -12.22
C ASN A 8 19.15 -15.59 -12.09
N LEU A 9 18.62 -14.88 -11.07
CA LEU A 9 17.20 -14.50 -10.98
C LEU A 9 16.84 -13.14 -11.61
N HIS A 10 17.78 -12.44 -12.25
CA HIS A 10 17.53 -11.12 -12.86
C HIS A 10 16.94 -11.16 -14.29
N ALA A 11 16.55 -12.32 -14.82
CA ALA A 11 16.18 -12.48 -16.22
C ALA A 11 14.68 -12.35 -16.57
N ILE A 12 13.76 -12.18 -15.60
CA ILE A 12 12.31 -12.42 -15.88
C ILE A 12 11.46 -11.15 -16.10
N CYS A 13 11.88 -9.94 -15.72
CA CYS A 13 11.02 -8.74 -15.87
C CYS A 13 11.29 -7.90 -17.14
N LYS A 14 11.47 -8.55 -18.29
CA LYS A 14 11.30 -7.91 -19.62
C LYS A 14 9.99 -8.36 -20.28
N LEU A 15 8.90 -8.40 -19.51
CA LEU A 15 7.57 -8.38 -20.12
C LEU A 15 7.39 -6.99 -20.72
N GLN A 16 7.81 -6.91 -21.97
CA GLN A 16 7.53 -5.87 -22.92
C GLN A 16 6.00 -5.72 -22.98
N ILE A 17 5.47 -4.83 -22.14
CA ILE A 17 4.08 -4.39 -22.24
C ILE A 17 3.92 -3.94 -23.68
N PRO A 18 3.11 -4.63 -24.51
CA PRO A 18 2.92 -4.22 -25.89
C PRO A 18 2.46 -2.77 -25.82
N GLN A 19 3.17 -1.89 -26.52
CA GLN A 19 2.77 -0.50 -26.62
C GLN A 19 1.38 -0.49 -27.26
N ILE A 20 0.36 -0.45 -26.41
CA ILE A 20 -1.03 -0.32 -26.83
C ILE A 20 -1.03 0.93 -27.69
N GLY A 21 -1.33 0.72 -28.97
CA GLY A 21 -1.09 1.65 -30.05
C GLY A 21 -1.47 3.07 -29.69
N GLY A 22 -0.63 4.00 -30.18
CA GLY A 22 -0.65 5.42 -29.89
C GLY A 22 -2.03 5.96 -29.51
N ILE A 23 -2.09 6.51 -28.30
CA ILE A 23 -3.20 7.34 -27.85
C ILE A 23 -3.30 8.49 -28.86
N LEU A 24 -4.09 8.29 -29.90
CA LEU A 24 -4.49 9.37 -30.79
C LEU A 24 -5.01 10.47 -29.87
N ALA A 25 -4.34 11.63 -29.92
CA ALA A 25 -4.60 12.74 -29.02
C ALA A 25 -6.11 12.98 -28.98
N ARG A 26 -6.75 12.56 -27.88
CA ARG A 26 -8.21 12.66 -27.77
C ARG A 26 -8.54 14.14 -27.88
N GLN A 27 -9.36 14.49 -28.87
CA GLN A 27 -9.77 15.88 -29.07
C GLN A 27 -10.29 16.43 -27.75
N LYS A 28 -9.80 17.61 -27.38
CA LYS A 28 -10.16 18.25 -26.12
C LYS A 28 -11.67 18.47 -26.11
N ALA A 29 -12.34 17.95 -25.08
CA ALA A 29 -13.77 18.17 -24.91
C ALA A 29 -14.08 19.68 -24.88
N PRO A 30 -15.20 20.10 -25.49
CA PRO A 30 -15.62 21.50 -25.49
C PRO A 30 -15.88 21.98 -24.06
N HIS A 31 -15.67 23.27 -23.81
CA HIS A 31 -16.03 23.92 -22.56
C HIS A 31 -17.55 23.84 -22.34
N GLY A 32 -18.00 23.92 -21.07
CA GLY A 32 -19.41 23.73 -20.72
C GLY A 32 -19.80 22.27 -20.43
N THR A 33 -18.82 21.37 -20.32
CA THR A 33 -19.03 19.97 -19.93
C THR A 33 -18.36 19.68 -18.57
N TYR A 34 -18.84 18.66 -17.84
CA TYR A 34 -18.22 18.25 -16.57
C TYR A 34 -16.77 17.75 -16.75
N SER A 35 -16.48 17.13 -17.90
CA SER A 35 -15.12 16.70 -18.25
C SER A 35 -14.18 17.89 -18.45
N ALA A 36 -14.65 18.97 -19.09
CA ALA A 36 -13.88 20.22 -19.19
C ALA A 36 -13.65 20.87 -17.82
N TYR A 37 -14.61 20.83 -16.91
CA TYR A 37 -14.42 21.26 -15.52
C TYR A 37 -13.29 20.48 -14.83
N ARG A 38 -13.27 19.14 -14.93
CA ARG A 38 -12.17 18.31 -14.39
C ARG A 38 -10.82 18.59 -15.05
N ARG A 39 -10.81 19.06 -16.31
CA ARG A 39 -9.59 19.49 -16.98
C ARG A 39 -9.02 20.77 -16.34
N HIS A 40 -9.87 21.78 -16.12
CA HIS A 40 -9.46 23.01 -15.41
C HIS A 40 -8.80 22.71 -14.07
N LEU A 41 -9.34 21.76 -13.30
CA LEU A 41 -8.77 21.35 -12.01
C LEU A 41 -7.39 20.69 -12.12
N ARG A 42 -7.15 19.88 -13.17
CA ARG A 42 -5.84 19.23 -13.39
C ARG A 42 -4.79 20.22 -13.88
N GLU A 43 -5.21 21.21 -14.66
CA GLU A 43 -4.35 22.27 -15.20
C GLU A 43 -4.16 23.42 -14.20
N HIS A 44 -4.77 23.34 -13.01
CA HIS A 44 -4.78 24.38 -11.98
C HIS A 44 -5.23 25.77 -12.51
N SER A 45 -6.11 25.78 -13.53
CA SER A 45 -6.70 27.01 -14.07
C SER A 45 -8.07 27.30 -13.46
N GLU A 46 -8.46 28.57 -13.39
CA GLU A 46 -9.80 28.95 -12.95
C GLU A 46 -10.87 28.41 -13.91
N PRO A 47 -11.85 27.61 -13.43
CA PRO A 47 -12.90 27.08 -14.30
C PRO A 47 -13.78 28.20 -14.83
N CYS A 48 -14.05 28.20 -16.14
CA CYS A 48 -14.98 29.17 -16.72
C CYS A 48 -16.43 28.97 -16.22
N GLU A 49 -17.26 30.01 -16.35
CA GLU A 49 -18.66 29.99 -15.88
C GLU A 49 -19.48 28.85 -16.50
N ALA A 50 -19.27 28.53 -17.78
CA ALA A 50 -19.93 27.40 -18.44
C ALA A 50 -19.58 26.05 -17.77
N CYS A 51 -18.31 25.83 -17.42
CA CYS A 51 -17.87 24.61 -16.74
C CYS A 51 -18.40 24.54 -15.29
N LYS A 52 -18.48 25.68 -14.59
CA LYS A 52 -19.11 25.75 -13.25
C LYS A 52 -20.60 25.40 -13.31
N ALA A 53 -21.33 25.90 -14.32
CA ALA A 53 -22.73 25.56 -14.54
C ALA A 53 -22.92 24.06 -14.83
N ALA A 54 -22.07 23.49 -15.67
CA ALA A 54 -22.08 22.05 -15.97
C ALA A 54 -21.86 21.18 -14.72
N ARG A 55 -20.94 21.56 -13.82
CA ARG A 55 -20.75 20.90 -12.52
C ARG A 55 -22.02 20.96 -11.66
N LYS A 56 -22.69 22.11 -11.60
CA LYS A 56 -23.94 22.26 -10.84
C LYS A 56 -25.04 21.35 -11.39
N ALA A 57 -25.20 21.28 -12.72
CA ALA A 57 -26.15 20.40 -13.38
C ALA A 57 -25.85 18.92 -13.08
N TYR A 58 -24.59 18.50 -13.26
CA TYR A 58 -24.14 17.14 -12.95
C TYR A 58 -24.44 16.76 -11.49
N ASN A 59 -24.10 17.64 -10.54
CA ASN A 59 -24.38 17.41 -9.12
C ASN A 59 -25.88 17.39 -8.81
N LYS A 60 -26.71 18.13 -9.53
CA LYS A 60 -28.17 18.11 -9.34
C LYS A 60 -28.76 16.78 -9.79
N GLU A 61 -28.27 16.23 -10.90
CA GLU A 61 -28.71 14.93 -11.44
C GLU A 61 -28.17 13.75 -10.62
N HIS A 62 -26.92 13.81 -10.18
CA HIS A 62 -26.23 12.71 -9.50
C HIS A 62 -26.20 12.87 -7.99
N SER A 63 -26.70 13.97 -7.44
CA SER A 63 -26.98 13.99 -6.01
C SER A 63 -28.07 12.95 -5.81
N PRO A 64 -27.80 11.77 -5.20
CA PRO A 64 -28.89 10.91 -4.76
C PRO A 64 -29.78 11.84 -3.96
N SER A 65 -31.07 11.88 -4.27
CA SER A 65 -32.03 12.76 -3.62
C SER A 65 -31.84 12.59 -2.11
N ARG A 66 -31.08 13.50 -1.47
CA ARG A 66 -30.81 13.46 -0.03
C ARG A 66 -32.08 13.77 0.79
N HIS A 67 -33.21 13.84 0.10
CA HIS A 67 -34.58 14.03 0.59
C HIS A 67 -35.48 12.81 0.34
N GLY A 68 -35.01 11.76 -0.33
CA GLY A 68 -35.67 10.46 -0.26
C GLY A 68 -35.22 9.80 1.03
N ASP A 69 -36.05 9.90 2.06
CA ASP A 69 -35.96 9.13 3.30
C ASP A 69 -34.54 8.99 3.83
N LYS A 70 -34.03 10.07 4.43
CA LYS A 70 -33.05 9.90 5.50
C LYS A 70 -33.77 9.00 6.51
N PRO A 71 -33.45 7.69 6.65
CA PRO A 71 -34.19 6.87 7.60
C PRO A 71 -34.05 7.58 8.95
N ALA A 72 -35.20 7.87 9.58
CA ALA A 72 -35.25 8.59 10.85
C ALA A 72 -34.48 7.85 11.96
N SER A 73 -34.01 6.62 11.71
CA SER A 73 -33.03 5.91 12.52
C SER A 73 -31.60 6.38 12.22
N ARG A 74 -31.28 7.62 12.60
CA ARG A 74 -30.05 7.72 13.39
C ARG A 74 -30.43 7.14 14.75
N ASP A 75 -30.28 5.84 14.88
CA ASP A 75 -30.20 5.24 16.21
C ASP A 75 -29.23 6.11 17.01
N PRO A 76 -29.59 6.56 18.22
CA PRO A 76 -28.66 7.29 19.05
C PRO A 76 -27.41 6.43 19.09
N ARG A 77 -26.28 7.02 18.65
CA ARG A 77 -24.95 6.40 18.73
C ARG A 77 -24.92 5.67 20.08
N PRO A 78 -24.91 4.32 20.10
CA PRO A 78 -25.02 3.59 21.35
C PRO A 78 -23.97 4.18 22.27
N ALA A 79 -24.40 4.57 23.48
CA ALA A 79 -23.53 5.11 24.50
C ALA A 79 -22.26 4.27 24.47
N ARG A 80 -21.14 4.94 24.13
CA ARG A 80 -19.83 4.35 23.82
C ARG A 80 -19.64 3.12 24.70
N ALA A 81 -19.80 1.94 24.11
CA ALA A 81 -19.71 0.69 24.86
C ALA A 81 -18.38 0.72 25.62
N PRO A 82 -18.39 0.43 26.92
CA PRO A 82 -17.20 0.47 27.72
C PRO A 82 -16.20 -0.53 27.14
N GLU A 83 -15.02 0.03 26.87
CA GLU A 83 -13.70 -0.59 27.02
C GLU A 83 -13.39 -1.63 25.96
N HIS A 84 -12.32 -1.35 25.21
CA HIS A 84 -11.65 -2.34 24.39
C HIS A 84 -11.55 -3.62 25.22
N PRO A 85 -12.00 -4.80 24.73
CA PRO A 85 -11.64 -6.04 25.39
C PRO A 85 -10.12 -5.96 25.54
N GLU A 86 -9.64 -6.00 26.79
CA GLU A 86 -8.21 -6.10 27.03
C GLU A 86 -7.79 -7.32 26.23
N MET A 87 -7.17 -7.07 25.07
CA MET A 87 -6.62 -8.11 24.24
C MET A 87 -5.50 -8.64 25.12
N SER A 88 -5.80 -9.72 25.83
CA SER A 88 -4.82 -10.45 26.61
C SER A 88 -3.61 -10.62 25.71
N ALA A 89 -2.39 -10.43 26.25
CA ALA A 89 -1.17 -10.53 25.46
C ALA A 89 -1.09 -11.86 24.64
N SER A 90 -1.84 -12.89 25.04
CA SER A 90 -2.04 -14.13 24.27
C SER A 90 -2.73 -13.92 22.90
N GLY A 91 -3.71 -13.03 22.78
CA GLY A 91 -4.44 -12.79 21.54
C GLY A 91 -3.62 -12.09 20.46
N PHE A 92 -2.53 -11.41 20.84
CA PHE A 92 -1.60 -10.79 19.88
C PHE A 92 -0.79 -11.84 19.12
N PHE A 93 -0.27 -12.86 19.82
CA PHE A 93 0.44 -13.97 19.20
C PHE A 93 -0.48 -14.81 18.29
N ASP A 94 -1.75 -14.98 18.71
CA ASP A 94 -2.75 -15.67 17.89
C ASP A 94 -3.03 -14.92 16.58
N ALA A 95 -3.15 -13.59 16.62
CA ALA A 95 -3.40 -12.78 15.43
C ALA A 95 -2.23 -12.81 14.43
N HIS A 96 -0.98 -12.76 14.91
CA HIS A 96 0.20 -12.87 14.05
C HIS A 96 0.25 -14.23 13.35
N LEU A 97 0.06 -15.31 14.10
CA LEU A 97 0.05 -16.68 13.57
C LEU A 97 -1.07 -16.91 12.55
N GLU A 98 -2.26 -16.36 12.78
CA GLU A 98 -3.38 -16.43 11.83
C GLU A 98 -3.07 -15.67 10.52
N LEU A 99 -2.43 -14.50 10.61
CA LEU A 99 -2.03 -13.74 9.42
C LEU A 99 -0.95 -14.47 8.60
N GLU A 100 0.03 -15.11 9.25
CA GLU A 100 1.04 -15.93 8.56
C GLU A 100 0.42 -17.14 7.85
N LYS A 101 -0.52 -17.83 8.50
CA LYS A 101 -1.28 -18.93 7.88
C LYS A 101 -2.06 -18.43 6.67
N THR A 102 -2.70 -17.27 6.80
CA THR A 102 -3.46 -16.65 5.71
C THR A 102 -2.55 -16.29 4.54
N LEU A 103 -1.36 -15.74 4.81
CA LEU A 103 -0.37 -15.42 3.78
C LEU A 103 0.06 -16.66 3.02
N THR A 104 0.31 -17.77 3.74
CA THR A 104 0.68 -19.06 3.15
C THR A 104 -0.40 -19.59 2.22
N LEU A 105 -1.67 -19.50 2.63
CA LEU A 105 -2.82 -19.91 1.80
C LEU A 105 -2.96 -19.04 0.55
N ILE A 106 -2.73 -17.72 0.67
CA ILE A 106 -2.77 -16.80 -0.48
C ILE A 106 -1.62 -17.11 -1.45
N ASP A 107 -0.40 -17.33 -0.95
CA ASP A 107 0.75 -17.67 -1.80
C ASP A 107 0.52 -18.98 -2.57
N GLN A 108 -0.07 -19.99 -1.91
CA GLN A 108 -0.50 -21.22 -2.58
C GLN A 108 -1.57 -20.95 -3.65
N ALA A 109 -2.61 -20.18 -3.32
CA ALA A 109 -3.68 -19.83 -4.25
C ALA A 109 -3.18 -19.00 -5.44
N VAL A 110 -2.18 -18.12 -5.25
CA VAL A 110 -1.53 -17.38 -6.33
C VAL A 110 -0.82 -18.34 -7.28
N HIS A 111 -0.08 -19.30 -6.74
CA HIS A 111 0.66 -20.28 -7.53
C HIS A 111 -0.28 -21.22 -8.32
N GLU A 112 -1.41 -21.62 -7.73
CA GLU A 112 -2.45 -22.41 -8.39
C GLU A 112 -3.24 -21.58 -9.42
N GLY A 113 -3.71 -20.40 -9.03
CA GLY A 113 -4.51 -19.50 -9.89
C GLY A 113 -3.77 -18.96 -11.10
N LEU A 114 -2.43 -18.90 -11.06
CA LEU A 114 -1.58 -18.66 -12.22
C LEU A 114 -1.78 -19.67 -13.35
N LYS A 115 -2.20 -20.90 -13.03
CA LYS A 115 -2.45 -21.96 -14.01
C LYS A 115 -3.88 -21.96 -14.55
N ASP A 116 -4.86 -21.69 -13.68
CA ASP A 116 -6.27 -21.91 -14.00
C ASP A 116 -7.00 -20.63 -14.45
N ASP A 117 -6.81 -19.50 -13.76
CA ASP A 117 -7.60 -18.26 -13.96
C ASP A 117 -6.78 -16.99 -13.66
N PRO A 118 -6.07 -16.41 -14.65
CA PRO A 118 -5.22 -15.23 -14.42
C PRO A 118 -6.00 -13.99 -13.99
N SER A 119 -7.31 -13.92 -14.26
CA SER A 119 -8.17 -12.79 -13.87
C SER A 119 -8.31 -12.64 -12.35
N LYS A 120 -8.15 -13.72 -11.57
CA LYS A 120 -8.22 -13.69 -10.10
C LYS A 120 -6.92 -13.22 -9.46
N LEU A 121 -5.81 -13.23 -10.21
CA LEU A 121 -4.47 -12.89 -9.71
C LEU A 121 -4.41 -11.48 -9.12
N GLY A 122 -5.07 -10.51 -9.78
CA GLY A 122 -5.08 -9.11 -9.30
C GLY A 122 -5.70 -8.98 -7.91
N THR A 123 -6.78 -9.71 -7.64
CA THR A 123 -7.45 -9.71 -6.32
C THR A 123 -6.57 -10.39 -5.28
N LEU A 124 -5.98 -11.54 -5.58
CA LEU A 124 -5.12 -12.26 -4.64
C LEU A 124 -3.87 -11.47 -4.26
N LEU A 125 -3.22 -10.81 -5.23
CA LEU A 125 -2.05 -9.97 -4.97
C LEU A 125 -2.41 -8.74 -4.11
N LYS A 126 -3.61 -8.18 -4.29
CA LYS A 126 -4.09 -7.10 -3.43
C LYS A 126 -4.30 -7.58 -2.00
N THR A 127 -4.98 -8.71 -1.81
CA THR A 127 -5.19 -9.30 -0.47
C THR A 127 -3.85 -9.64 0.18
N ARG A 128 -2.89 -10.17 -0.58
CA ARG A 128 -1.54 -10.45 -0.10
C ARG A 128 -0.86 -9.18 0.44
N ALA A 129 -0.92 -8.08 -0.30
CA ALA A 129 -0.34 -6.81 0.13
C ALA A 129 -0.99 -6.29 1.43
N GLU A 130 -2.31 -6.42 1.57
CA GLU A 130 -3.03 -6.03 2.78
C GLU A 130 -2.63 -6.88 4.01
N VAL A 131 -2.40 -8.19 3.82
CA VAL A 131 -1.92 -9.07 4.91
C VAL A 131 -0.50 -8.73 5.33
N VAL A 132 0.40 -8.46 4.38
CA VAL A 132 1.79 -8.06 4.65
C VAL A 132 1.83 -6.73 5.41
N ASP A 133 1.02 -5.75 5.00
CA ASP A 133 0.94 -4.43 5.67
C ASP A 133 0.47 -4.56 7.14
N ARG A 134 -0.47 -5.47 7.39
CA ARG A 134 -0.91 -5.79 8.76
C ARG A 134 0.18 -6.47 9.59
N LEU A 135 0.91 -7.42 9.00
CA LEU A 135 2.04 -8.06 9.68
C LEU A 135 3.13 -7.04 10.03
N ALA A 136 3.47 -6.14 9.10
CA ALA A 136 4.44 -5.06 9.35
C ALA A 136 3.97 -4.14 10.49
N SER A 137 2.69 -3.75 10.48
CA SER A 137 2.09 -2.94 11.55
C SER A 137 2.14 -3.63 12.92
N LEU A 138 2.04 -4.96 12.97
CA LEU A 138 2.17 -5.72 14.22
C LEU A 138 3.63 -5.86 14.65
N SER A 139 4.58 -6.03 13.72
CA SER A 139 6.00 -6.16 14.07
C SER A 139 6.60 -4.87 14.62
N ASP A 140 6.18 -3.71 14.10
CA ASP A 140 6.68 -2.40 14.55
C ASP A 140 6.35 -2.11 16.02
N HIS A 141 5.32 -2.76 16.57
CA HIS A 141 5.00 -2.68 18.00
C HIS A 141 5.94 -3.48 18.89
N THR A 142 6.74 -4.39 18.35
CA THR A 142 7.67 -5.23 19.13
C THR A 142 9.09 -4.68 19.19
N THR A 143 9.47 -3.77 18.30
CA THR A 143 10.84 -3.24 18.17
C THR A 143 11.04 -1.85 18.78
N GLY A 144 9.98 -1.25 19.34
CA GLY A 144 10.01 0.08 19.96
C GLY A 144 10.35 0.10 21.45
N GLU A 145 10.45 -1.06 22.10
CA GLU A 145 11.06 -1.16 23.43
C GLU A 145 12.56 -1.29 23.19
N ASP A 146 13.35 -0.35 23.72
CA ASP A 146 14.81 -0.36 23.68
C ASP A 146 15.31 -1.79 23.89
N ASP A 147 15.86 -2.43 22.86
CA ASP A 147 16.36 -3.80 22.98
C ASP A 147 17.32 -3.78 24.18
N PRO A 148 17.03 -4.48 25.29
CA PRO A 148 17.86 -4.41 26.47
C PRO A 148 19.29 -4.90 26.20
N PHE A 149 19.50 -5.54 25.04
CA PHE A 149 20.81 -5.91 24.54
C PHE A 149 21.51 -4.84 23.68
N ASP A 150 20.80 -3.87 23.09
CA ASP A 150 21.46 -2.77 22.34
C ASP A 150 22.33 -1.91 23.26
N ALA A 151 21.89 -1.70 24.52
CA ALA A 151 22.71 -1.07 25.55
C ALA A 151 23.96 -1.90 25.93
N LEU A 152 23.92 -3.22 25.73
CA LEU A 152 24.98 -4.16 26.08
C LEU A 152 26.07 -4.25 25.00
N PHE A 153 25.75 -3.94 23.74
CA PHE A 153 26.70 -3.99 22.63
C PHE A 153 27.32 -2.64 22.27
N ASP A 154 26.76 -1.51 22.73
CA ASP A 154 27.34 -0.18 22.46
C ASP A 154 28.62 0.09 23.27
N GLU A 155 28.86 -0.64 24.37
CA GLU A 155 30.08 -0.53 25.19
C GLU A 155 31.32 -1.17 24.53
N SER A 156 31.15 -1.88 23.40
CA SER A 156 32.25 -2.57 22.70
C SER A 156 32.90 -1.77 21.57
N ARG A 157 32.41 -0.57 21.26
CA ARG A 157 32.92 0.24 20.11
C ARG A 157 34.15 1.09 20.42
N ASP A 158 34.64 1.08 21.65
CA ASP A 158 35.90 1.75 22.04
C ASP A 158 37.17 0.91 21.79
N VAL A 159 37.10 -0.16 20.98
CA VAL A 159 38.31 -0.83 20.49
C VAL A 159 38.99 0.04 19.42
N VAL A 160 39.77 0.98 19.95
CA VAL A 160 40.93 1.67 19.36
C VAL A 160 41.38 1.04 18.04
N ARG A 161 40.98 1.66 16.93
CA ARG A 161 41.66 1.50 15.64
C ARG A 161 43.04 2.17 15.78
N SER A 162 44.01 1.41 16.27
CA SER A 162 45.40 1.84 16.29
C SER A 162 45.86 2.11 14.86
N GLY A 163 46.07 3.38 14.55
CA GLY A 163 46.50 3.84 13.24
C GLY A 163 47.84 3.21 12.87
N THR A 164 47.90 2.60 11.69
CA THR A 164 49.17 2.18 11.09
C THR A 164 49.91 3.43 10.59
N PRO A 165 51.19 3.63 10.98
CA PRO A 165 51.96 4.78 10.53
C PRO A 165 52.30 4.65 9.04
N LYS A 166 51.95 5.69 8.26
CA LYS A 166 52.41 5.85 6.88
C LYS A 166 53.91 6.13 6.86
N HIS A 167 54.70 5.16 6.41
CA HIS A 167 56.10 5.38 6.05
C HIS A 167 56.18 6.39 4.89
N ARG A 168 56.92 7.46 5.12
CA ARG A 168 57.30 8.48 4.14
C ARG A 168 58.65 8.06 3.57
N GLU A 169 58.65 7.52 2.35
CA GLU A 169 59.88 7.29 1.60
C GLU A 169 60.34 8.61 0.99
N THR A 170 61.54 9.02 1.41
CA THR A 170 62.36 10.03 0.76
C THR A 170 63.47 9.32 0.01
N SER A 171 63.48 9.37 -1.32
CA SER A 171 64.63 9.60 -2.21
C SER A 171 64.25 9.30 -3.65
#